data_AF-A0A2H6LPK7-F1
#
_entry.id   AF-A0A2H6LPK7-F1
#
_cell.length_a   1.000
_cell.length_b   1.000
_cell.length_c   1.000
_cell.angle_alpha   90.00
_cell.angle_beta   90.00
_cell.angle_gamma   90.00
#
_symmetry.space_group_name_H-M   'P 1'
#
loop_
_entity.id
_entity.type
_entity.pdbx_description
1 polymer ?
#
loop_
_entity_poly.entity_id
_entity_poly.type
_entity_poly.pdbx_seq_one_letter_code
_entity_poly.pdbx_strand_id
1 'polypeptide(L)'
;MVYLPPSNAEEAVFSLKNETGNTQYQMTIPVAGKAGVIAVKLPADAPALEVGKNYQWFLALKVDGTLSPSTPYVDGWIERIQPTAELATAMQQEDALKRATALGKNGVWYDCVATMAGLHTTQPKNVTVIKQWQELLSSVSLKDIATVPLVASTN
;
A
#
# COMPACT_ATOMS: atom_id res chain seq x y z
N MET A 1 -0.39 1.13 -0.22
CA MET A 1 -1.09 1.47 -1.47
C MET A 1 -0.83 2.91 -1.79
N VAL A 2 -0.77 3.24 -3.06
CA VAL A 2 -0.50 4.60 -3.52
C VAL A 2 -1.47 4.92 -4.64
N TYR A 3 -2.08 6.11 -4.59
CA TYR A 3 -2.88 6.62 -5.68
C TYR A 3 -1.96 7.19 -6.76
N LEU A 4 -2.14 6.68 -7.98
CA LEU A 4 -1.43 7.12 -9.17
C LEU A 4 -2.38 7.98 -10.01
N PRO A 5 -2.12 9.30 -10.13
CA PRO A 5 -2.91 10.13 -11.02
C PRO A 5 -2.65 9.74 -12.49
N PRO A 6 -3.66 9.93 -13.38
CA PRO A 6 -3.45 9.77 -14.81
C PRO A 6 -2.33 10.70 -15.27
N SER A 7 -1.24 10.12 -15.76
CA SER A 7 -0.04 10.84 -16.17
C SER A 7 0.68 10.09 -17.27
N ASN A 8 1.56 10.78 -18.00
CA ASN A 8 2.45 10.17 -18.99
C ASN A 8 3.71 9.54 -18.36
N ALA A 9 3.68 9.27 -17.05
CA ALA A 9 4.80 8.60 -16.40
C ALA A 9 4.88 7.14 -16.82
N GLU A 10 6.05 6.70 -17.27
CA GLU A 10 6.29 5.30 -17.62
C GLU A 10 6.75 4.48 -16.41
N GLU A 11 7.41 5.14 -15.46
CA GLU A 11 8.09 4.52 -14.32
C GLU A 11 7.83 5.32 -13.03
N ALA A 12 7.73 4.62 -11.91
CA ALA A 12 7.73 5.22 -10.58
C ALA A 12 8.92 4.67 -9.78
N VAL A 13 9.66 5.54 -9.10
CA VAL A 13 10.77 5.14 -8.23
C VAL A 13 10.25 5.04 -6.81
N PHE A 14 10.39 3.85 -6.21
CA PHE A 14 10.11 3.61 -4.81
C PHE A 14 11.44 3.52 -4.05
N SER A 15 11.61 4.35 -3.03
CA SER A 15 12.78 4.37 -2.16
C SER A 15 12.35 4.26 -0.70
N LEU A 16 12.96 3.35 0.03
CA LEU A 16 12.75 3.14 1.45
C LEU A 16 13.97 3.64 2.21
N LYS A 17 13.77 4.57 3.13
CA LYS A 17 14.80 5.12 4.00
C LYS A 17 14.52 4.72 5.45
N ASN A 18 15.58 4.56 6.24
CA ASN A 18 15.44 4.39 7.69
C ASN A 18 15.34 5.76 8.40
N GLU A 19 15.17 5.73 9.72
CA GLU A 19 15.11 6.94 10.58
C GLU A 19 16.35 7.84 10.47
N THR A 20 17.50 7.28 10.06
CA THR A 20 18.74 8.05 9.87
C THR A 20 18.87 8.65 8.47
N GLY A 21 17.85 8.50 7.61
CA GLY A 21 17.82 9.02 6.25
C GLY A 21 18.60 8.19 5.23
N ASN A 22 19.15 7.04 5.63
CA ASN A 22 19.85 6.14 4.73
C ASN A 22 18.85 5.32 3.92
N THR A 23 19.00 5.35 2.60
CA THR A 23 18.21 4.50 1.69
C THR A 23 18.58 3.04 1.92
N GLN A 24 17.66 2.30 2.53
CA GLN A 24 17.76 0.86 2.78
C GLN A 24 17.44 0.06 1.52
N TYR A 25 16.50 0.56 0.73
CA TYR A 25 16.04 -0.15 -0.46
C TYR A 25 15.51 0.82 -1.51
N GLN A 26 15.71 0.49 -2.79
CA GLN A 26 15.16 1.25 -3.89
C GLN A 26 14.80 0.32 -5.04
N MET A 27 13.62 0.53 -5.64
CA MET A 27 13.18 -0.16 -6.85
C MET A 27 12.48 0.82 -7.80
N THR A 28 12.33 0.41 -9.06
CA THR A 28 11.52 1.13 -10.04
C THR A 28 10.34 0.24 -10.44
N ILE A 29 9.15 0.82 -10.48
CA ILE A 29 7.88 0.15 -10.73
C ILE A 29 7.35 0.66 -12.08
N PRO A 30 7.09 -0.23 -13.05
CA PRO A 30 6.53 0.17 -14.34
C PRO A 30 5.06 0.56 -14.18
N VAL A 31 4.78 1.84 -14.44
CA VAL A 31 3.45 2.47 -14.33
C VAL A 31 2.91 3.00 -15.65
N ALA A 32 3.59 2.74 -16.76
CA ALA A 32 3.17 3.13 -18.10
C ALA A 32 1.70 2.80 -18.38
N GLY A 33 0.91 3.85 -18.63
CA GLY A 33 -0.52 3.74 -18.94
C GLY A 33 -1.41 3.30 -17.78
N LYS A 34 -0.91 3.25 -16.54
CA LYS A 34 -1.69 2.90 -15.35
C LYS A 34 -2.15 4.17 -14.65
N ALA A 35 -3.44 4.28 -14.38
CA ALA A 35 -4.02 5.31 -13.55
C ALA A 35 -4.95 4.65 -12.53
N GLY A 36 -4.86 5.07 -11.26
CA GLY A 36 -5.65 4.49 -10.17
C GLY A 36 -4.79 4.07 -8.98
N VAL A 37 -5.32 3.21 -8.12
CA VAL A 37 -4.61 2.81 -6.89
C VAL A 37 -3.76 1.59 -7.17
N ILE A 38 -2.45 1.69 -6.93
CA ILE A 38 -1.51 0.58 -7.02
C ILE A 38 -1.09 0.09 -5.64
N ALA A 39 -0.95 -1.23 -5.51
CA ALA A 39 -0.34 -1.85 -4.34
C ALA A 39 1.16 -2.07 -4.60
N VAL A 40 2.01 -1.36 -3.86
CA VAL A 40 3.45 -1.61 -3.89
C VAL A 40 3.78 -2.71 -2.91
N LYS A 41 4.38 -3.80 -3.39
CA LYS A 41 4.89 -4.89 -2.56
C LYS A 41 6.40 -4.90 -2.61
N LEU A 42 7.03 -5.05 -1.46
CA LEU A 42 8.46 -5.30 -1.37
C LEU A 42 8.72 -6.74 -1.86
N PRO A 43 9.64 -6.97 -2.81
CA PRO A 43 10.04 -8.32 -3.22
C PRO A 43 10.76 -9.02 -2.07
N ALA A 44 10.85 -10.35 -2.14
CA ALA A 44 11.56 -11.16 -1.16
C ALA A 44 13.07 -10.84 -1.08
N ASP A 45 13.61 -10.19 -2.12
CA ASP A 45 14.99 -9.72 -2.18
C ASP A 45 15.23 -8.43 -1.36
N ALA A 46 14.15 -7.71 -1.00
CA ALA A 46 14.27 -6.52 -0.17
C ALA A 46 14.67 -6.89 1.28
N PRO A 47 15.54 -6.09 1.92
CA PRO A 47 15.92 -6.33 3.31
C PRO A 47 14.67 -6.30 4.19
N ALA A 48 14.55 -7.32 5.03
CA ALA A 48 13.47 -7.40 6.01
C ALA A 48 13.56 -6.19 6.95
N LEU A 49 12.48 -5.41 7.03
CA LEU A 49 12.39 -4.29 7.97
C LEU A 49 12.63 -4.79 9.40
N GLU A 50 13.36 -4.04 10.21
CA GLU A 50 13.57 -4.41 11.62
C GLU A 50 12.33 -4.09 12.44
N VAL A 51 12.00 -4.97 13.39
CA VAL A 51 10.86 -4.78 14.28
C VAL A 51 11.14 -3.63 15.26
N GLY A 52 10.18 -2.73 15.44
CA GLY A 52 10.29 -1.54 16.29
C GLY A 52 11.11 -0.40 15.67
N LYS A 53 11.36 -0.46 14.36
CA LYS A 53 12.01 0.61 13.60
C LYS A 53 11.03 1.29 12.68
N ASN A 54 11.11 2.62 12.63
CA ASN A 54 10.40 3.42 11.65
C ASN A 54 11.20 3.49 10.36
N TYR A 55 10.50 3.42 9.24
CA TYR A 55 11.05 3.63 7.92
C TYR A 55 10.18 4.63 7.19
N GLN A 56 10.80 5.50 6.41
CA GLN A 56 10.09 6.43 5.55
C GLN A 56 10.23 5.93 4.12
N TRP A 57 9.10 5.58 3.51
CA TRP A 57 9.06 5.22 2.11
C TRP A 57 8.68 6.45 1.28
N PHE A 58 9.23 6.51 0.07
CA PHE A 58 9.00 7.55 -0.92
C PHE A 58 8.66 6.89 -2.24
N LEU A 59 7.64 7.38 -2.92
CA LEU A 59 7.31 6.98 -4.28
C LEU A 59 7.20 8.23 -5.15
N ALA A 60 8.08 8.35 -6.14
CA ALA A 60 8.13 9.47 -7.07
C ALA A 60 7.87 9.01 -8.50
N LEU A 61 7.03 9.73 -9.23
CA LEU A 61 6.67 9.42 -10.62
C LEU A 61 7.65 10.03 -11.62
N LYS A 62 8.32 9.22 -12.45
CA LYS A 62 9.13 9.72 -13.57
C LYS A 62 8.21 10.15 -14.71
N VAL A 63 7.73 11.39 -14.64
CA VAL A 63 7.06 12.06 -15.75
C VAL A 63 8.13 12.46 -16.78
N ASP A 64 7.92 12.14 -18.05
CA ASP A 64 8.88 12.40 -19.14
C ASP A 64 10.29 11.77 -18.90
N GLY A 65 10.32 10.59 -18.27
CA GLY A 65 11.56 9.83 -18.04
C GLY A 65 12.53 10.45 -17.02
N THR A 66 12.19 11.58 -16.39
CA THR A 66 13.09 12.32 -15.51
C THR A 66 12.45 12.62 -14.16
N LEU A 67 13.22 12.51 -13.06
CA LEU A 67 12.80 13.00 -11.75
C LEU A 67 13.10 14.50 -11.67
N SER A 68 12.07 15.33 -11.74
CA SER A 68 12.19 16.78 -11.57
C SER A 68 11.76 17.17 -10.15
N PRO A 69 12.19 18.33 -9.61
CA PRO A 69 11.68 18.81 -8.31
C PRO A 69 10.16 19.06 -8.32
N SER A 70 9.56 19.20 -9.51
CA SER A 70 8.12 19.30 -9.73
C SER A 70 7.42 17.95 -9.90
N THR A 71 8.16 16.83 -9.81
CA THR A 71 7.61 15.48 -9.92
C THR A 71 6.63 15.24 -8.76
N PRO A 72 5.42 14.74 -9.05
CA PRO A 72 4.54 14.29 -7.99
C PRO A 72 5.19 13.10 -7.28
N TYR A 73 5.37 13.25 -5.98
CA TYR A 73 5.80 12.18 -5.09
C TYR A 73 4.86 12.08 -3.91
N VAL A 74 4.87 10.91 -3.29
CA VAL A 74 4.17 10.62 -2.05
C VAL A 74 5.12 9.89 -1.14
N ASP A 75 5.12 10.29 0.12
CA ASP A 75 5.89 9.63 1.15
C ASP A 75 4.98 9.19 2.29
N GLY A 76 5.50 8.28 3.10
CA GLY A 76 4.81 7.80 4.27
C GLY A 76 5.75 7.13 5.23
N TRP A 77 5.33 7.12 6.49
CA TRP A 77 6.00 6.37 7.53
C TRP A 77 5.39 4.98 7.64
N ILE A 78 6.26 3.99 7.80
CA ILE A 78 5.90 2.62 8.09
C ILE A 78 6.76 2.16 9.26
N GLU A 79 6.09 1.59 10.26
CA GLU A 79 6.76 0.94 11.37
C GLU A 79 6.50 -0.56 11.25
N ARG A 80 7.55 -1.38 11.37
CA ARG A 80 7.35 -2.81 11.51
C ARG A 80 7.08 -3.11 12.98
N ILE A 81 5.82 -3.38 13.32
CA ILE A 81 5.48 -3.84 14.66
C ILE A 81 5.77 -5.33 14.82
N GLN A 82 6.01 -5.76 16.06
CA GLN A 82 6.11 -7.19 16.37
C GLN A 82 4.72 -7.79 16.28
N PRO A 83 4.50 -8.86 15.49
CA PRO A 83 3.21 -9.54 15.49
C PRO A 83 2.96 -10.11 16.89
N THR A 84 1.92 -9.59 17.55
CA THR A 84 1.41 -10.17 18.80
C THR A 84 0.79 -11.54 18.53
N ALA A 85 0.59 -12.36 19.57
CA ALA A 85 -0.09 -13.65 19.43
C ALA A 85 -1.51 -13.49 18.82
N GLU A 86 -2.18 -12.38 19.14
CA GLU A 86 -3.48 -12.01 18.56
C GLU A 86 -3.37 -11.71 17.06
N LEU A 87 -2.34 -10.94 16.65
CA LEU A 87 -2.06 -10.68 15.23
C LEU A 87 -1.72 -11.95 14.46
N ALA A 88 -0.88 -12.81 15.01
CA ALA A 88 -0.55 -14.09 14.40
C ALA A 88 -1.81 -14.94 14.19
N THR A 89 -2.68 -15.00 15.20
CA THR A 89 -3.98 -15.71 15.11
C THR A 89 -4.90 -15.07 14.08
N ALA A 90 -4.94 -13.73 14.03
CA ALA A 90 -5.71 -12.99 13.02
C ALA A 90 -5.20 -13.26 11.59
N MET A 91 -3.90 -13.39 11.40
CA MET A 91 -3.29 -13.72 10.09
C MET A 91 -3.60 -15.15 9.64
N GLN A 92 -3.80 -16.07 10.58
CA GLN A 92 -4.24 -17.46 10.30
C GLN A 92 -5.74 -17.56 9.97
N GLN A 93 -6.48 -16.45 10.02
CA GLN A 93 -7.91 -16.48 9.73
C GLN A 93 -8.15 -16.70 8.23
N GLU A 94 -8.88 -17.78 7.91
CA GLU A 94 -9.20 -18.16 6.52
C GLU A 94 -10.06 -17.10 5.82
N ASP A 95 -10.93 -16.46 6.59
CA ASP A 95 -11.76 -15.36 6.12
C ASP A 95 -10.94 -14.06 6.08
N ALA A 96 -10.57 -13.64 4.87
CA ALA A 96 -9.81 -12.43 4.64
C ALA A 96 -10.53 -11.15 5.16
N LEU A 97 -11.86 -11.17 5.30
CA LEU A 97 -12.62 -10.03 5.80
C LEU A 97 -12.45 -9.94 7.32
N LYS A 98 -12.58 -11.07 8.02
CA LYS A 98 -12.26 -11.15 9.46
C LYS A 98 -10.80 -10.82 9.74
N ARG A 99 -9.88 -11.29 8.89
CA ARG A 99 -8.46 -10.96 8.97
C ARG A 99 -8.22 -9.46 8.85
N ALA A 100 -8.81 -8.80 7.85
CA ALA A 100 -8.70 -7.34 7.70
C ALA A 100 -9.25 -6.59 8.91
N THR A 101 -10.45 -6.95 9.41
CA THR A 101 -11.03 -6.34 10.62
C THR A 101 -10.12 -6.51 11.84
N ALA A 102 -9.52 -7.69 12.02
CA ALA A 102 -8.62 -7.94 13.13
C ALA A 102 -7.29 -7.15 13.00
N LEU A 103 -6.73 -7.04 11.79
CA LEU A 103 -5.56 -6.21 11.51
C LEU A 103 -5.85 -4.73 11.84
N GLY A 104 -7.00 -4.21 11.39
CA GLY A 104 -7.43 -2.85 11.70
C GLY A 104 -7.60 -2.59 13.20
N LYS A 105 -8.18 -3.55 13.94
CA LYS A 105 -8.31 -3.48 15.41
C LYS A 105 -6.96 -3.47 16.13
N ASN A 106 -5.95 -4.13 15.57
CA ASN A 106 -4.59 -4.17 16.11
C ASN A 106 -3.73 -2.98 15.64
N GLY A 107 -4.31 -1.97 14.98
CA GLY A 107 -3.58 -0.81 14.47
C GLY A 107 -2.75 -1.08 13.20
N VAL A 108 -2.88 -2.27 12.61
CA VAL A 108 -2.15 -2.65 11.38
C VAL A 108 -2.93 -2.22 10.16
N TRP A 109 -2.95 -0.90 9.96
CA TRP A 109 -3.71 -0.25 8.89
C TRP A 109 -3.25 -0.70 7.49
N TYR A 110 -1.94 -0.73 7.23
CA TYR A 110 -1.40 -1.06 5.91
C TYR A 110 -1.81 -2.48 5.45
N ASP A 111 -1.67 -3.49 6.30
CA ASP A 111 -2.09 -4.85 5.99
C ASP A 111 -3.62 -5.01 5.93
N CYS A 112 -4.36 -4.27 6.76
CA CYS A 112 -5.83 -4.25 6.72
C CYS A 112 -6.31 -3.79 5.34
N VAL A 113 -5.84 -2.62 4.90
CA VAL A 113 -6.17 -2.06 3.58
C VAL A 113 -5.70 -3.00 2.48
N ALA A 114 -4.47 -3.54 2.55
CA ALA A 114 -3.94 -4.51 1.59
C ALA A 114 -4.81 -5.76 1.44
N THR A 115 -5.26 -6.33 2.57
CA THR A 115 -6.13 -7.51 2.60
C THR A 115 -7.49 -7.18 1.99
N MET A 116 -8.09 -6.04 2.37
CA MET A 116 -9.37 -5.60 1.81
C MET A 116 -9.31 -5.32 0.32
N ALA A 117 -8.27 -4.66 -0.19
CA ALA A 117 -8.16 -4.42 -1.62
C ALA A 117 -7.99 -5.72 -2.41
N GLY A 118 -7.25 -6.69 -1.88
CA GLY A 118 -7.15 -8.02 -2.46
C GLY A 118 -8.52 -8.70 -2.54
N LEU A 119 -9.30 -8.62 -1.47
CA LEU A 119 -10.69 -9.07 -1.44
C LEU A 119 -11.58 -8.33 -2.43
N HIS A 120 -11.51 -7.01 -2.49
CA HIS A 120 -12.29 -6.20 -3.41
C HIS A 120 -11.97 -6.53 -4.88
N THR A 121 -10.70 -6.84 -5.17
CA THR A 121 -10.25 -7.27 -6.49
C THR A 121 -10.75 -8.69 -6.83
N THR A 122 -10.79 -9.58 -5.84
CA THR A 122 -11.20 -11.00 -6.03
C THR A 122 -12.72 -11.16 -6.03
N GLN A 123 -13.43 -10.34 -5.27
CA GLN A 123 -14.88 -10.35 -5.09
C GLN A 123 -15.51 -8.96 -5.32
N PRO A 124 -15.35 -8.36 -6.52
CA PRO A 124 -15.85 -7.01 -6.80
C PRO A 124 -17.38 -6.89 -6.81
N LYS A 125 -18.11 -8.01 -6.73
CA LYS A 125 -19.58 -8.05 -6.67
C LYS A 125 -20.13 -8.23 -5.24
N ASN A 126 -19.27 -8.43 -4.24
CA ASN A 126 -19.72 -8.69 -2.89
C ASN A 126 -20.04 -7.38 -2.17
N VAL A 127 -21.33 -7.11 -1.95
CA VAL A 127 -21.84 -5.86 -1.34
C VAL A 127 -21.23 -5.64 0.04
N THR A 128 -21.00 -6.70 0.82
CA THR A 128 -20.37 -6.59 2.15
C THR A 128 -18.93 -6.10 2.04
N VAL A 129 -18.15 -6.61 1.08
CA VAL A 129 -16.76 -6.20 0.86
C VAL A 129 -16.70 -4.74 0.41
N ILE A 130 -17.57 -4.34 -0.52
CA ILE A 130 -17.63 -2.95 -1.01
C ILE A 130 -17.98 -2.00 0.13
N LYS A 131 -19.00 -2.32 0.93
CA LYS A 131 -19.42 -1.48 2.06
C LYS A 131 -18.30 -1.34 3.09
N GLN A 132 -17.67 -2.46 3.46
CA GLN A 132 -16.57 -2.47 4.42
C GLN A 132 -15.34 -1.72 3.91
N TRP A 133 -15.01 -1.83 2.61
CA TRP A 133 -13.95 -1.05 1.96
C TRP A 133 -14.24 0.45 2.00
N GLN A 134 -15.47 0.85 1.68
CA GLN A 134 -15.89 2.24 1.75
C GLN A 134 -15.88 2.79 3.17
N GLU A 135 -16.36 2.03 4.16
CA GLU A 135 -16.32 2.42 5.58
C GLU A 135 -14.89 2.58 6.07
N LEU A 136 -14.01 1.63 5.73
CA LEU A 136 -12.59 1.67 6.08
C LEU A 136 -11.95 2.95 5.54
N LEU A 137 -12.04 3.19 4.23
CA LEU A 137 -11.46 4.37 3.60
C LEU A 137 -12.14 5.69 4.04
N SER A 138 -13.44 5.67 4.34
CA SER A 138 -14.14 6.84 4.86
C SER A 138 -13.67 7.22 6.26
N SER A 139 -13.30 6.24 7.09
CA SER A 139 -12.77 6.47 8.45
C SER A 139 -11.47 7.28 8.46
N VAL A 140 -10.73 7.28 7.35
CA VAL A 140 -9.47 8.01 7.18
C VAL A 140 -9.58 9.12 6.13
N SER A 141 -10.80 9.54 5.79
CA SER A 141 -11.08 10.58 4.79
C SER A 141 -10.53 10.27 3.38
N LEU A 142 -10.32 9.00 3.05
CA LEU A 142 -9.90 8.51 1.73
C LEU A 142 -11.09 8.04 0.88
N LYS A 143 -12.29 8.58 1.13
CA LYS A 143 -13.53 8.21 0.42
C LYS A 143 -13.40 8.35 -1.11
N ASP A 144 -12.65 9.34 -1.58
CA ASP A 144 -12.44 9.61 -3.01
C ASP A 144 -11.58 8.54 -3.67
N ILE A 145 -10.72 7.87 -2.90
CA ILE A 145 -9.90 6.74 -3.37
C ILE A 145 -10.74 5.45 -3.38
N ALA A 146 -11.79 5.36 -2.56
CA ALA A 146 -12.63 4.16 -2.45
C ALA A 146 -13.40 3.83 -3.74
N THR A 147 -13.65 4.83 -4.58
CA THR A 147 -14.35 4.71 -5.86
C THR A 147 -13.40 4.50 -7.05
N VAL A 148 -12.09 4.66 -6.83
CA VAL A 148 -11.08 4.50 -7.87
C VAL A 148 -10.81 3.00 -8.11
N PRO A 149 -10.68 2.56 -9.37
CA PRO A 149 -10.30 1.18 -9.65
C PRO A 149 -8.95 0.84 -9.02
N LEU A 150 -8.94 -0.25 -8.24
CA LEU A 150 -7.73 -0.90 -7.75
C LEU A 150 -7.04 -1.56 -8.94
N VAL A 151 -5.91 -1.01 -9.37
CA VAL A 151 -5.11 -1.59 -10.45
C VAL A 151 -4.27 -2.70 -9.83
N ALA A 152 -4.47 -3.93 -10.31
CA ALA A 152 -3.75 -5.10 -9.80
C ALA A 152 -2.24 -4.84 -9.83
N SER A 153 -1.57 -5.19 -8.74
CA SER A 153 -0.13 -5.01 -8.56
C SER A 153 0.60 -5.84 -9.62
N THR A 154 1.32 -5.16 -10.53
CA THR A 154 2.29 -5.82 -11.41
C THR A 154 3.64 -5.70 -10.74
N ASN A 155 4.01 -6.73 -9.99
CA ASN A 155 5.41 -7.04 -9.70
C ASN A 155 5.70 -8.40 -10.33
#